data_AF-A0A1Q3LXB1-F1
#
_entry.id   AF-A0A1Q3LXB1-F1
#
_cell.length_a   1.000
_cell.length_b   1.000
_cell.length_c   1.000
_cell.angle_alpha   90.00
_cell.angle_beta   90.00
_cell.angle_gamma   90.00
#
_symmetry.space_group_name_H-M   'P 1'
#
loop_
_entity.id
_entity.type
_entity.pdbx_description
1 polymer ?
#
loop_
_entity_poly.entity_id
_entity_poly.type
_entity_poly.pdbx_seq_one_letter_code
_entity_poly.pdbx_strand_id
1 'polypeptide(L)'
;MLQQIFEFLAWVVGAAVVVGVAGAIVGEALRFISRRVTNPKIAWLCGNLSLGEGFGLGLVVASFIVAGAYAAAGGDGVDYGYAWFRYAIGGALAFAAYGIVASRRSA
;
A
#
# COMPACT_ATOMS: atom_id res chain seq x y z
N MET A 1 1.96 27.02 -13.35
CA MET A 1 3.08 26.18 -12.89
C MET A 1 3.02 25.89 -11.39
N LEU A 2 3.18 26.89 -10.51
CA LEU A 2 3.26 26.63 -9.05
C LEU A 2 2.01 25.93 -8.50
N GLN A 3 0.81 26.37 -8.89
CA GLN A 3 -0.46 25.76 -8.49
C GLN A 3 -0.59 24.30 -8.96
N GLN A 4 -0.23 24.02 -10.22
CA GLN A 4 -0.26 22.65 -10.78
C GLN A 4 0.70 21.71 -10.04
N ILE A 5 1.86 22.21 -9.59
CA ILE A 5 2.82 21.44 -8.79
C ILE A 5 2.21 21.09 -7.43
N PHE A 6 1.55 22.04 -6.77
CA PHE A 6 0.88 21.78 -5.48
C PHE A 6 -0.29 20.82 -5.62
N GLU A 7 -1.08 20.93 -6.67
CA GLU A 7 -2.18 19.99 -6.96
C GLU A 7 -1.64 18.57 -7.16
N PHE A 8 -0.56 18.40 -7.93
CA PHE A 8 0.10 17.11 -8.12
C PHE A 8 0.66 16.55 -6.80
N LEU A 9 1.36 17.37 -6.01
CA LEU A 9 1.91 16.95 -4.72
C LEU A 9 0.80 16.54 -3.73
N ALA A 10 -0.27 17.32 -3.63
CA ALA A 10 -1.40 17.01 -2.77
C ALA A 10 -2.05 15.68 -3.18
N TRP A 11 -2.15 15.43 -4.49
CA TRP A 11 -2.69 14.19 -5.03
C TRP A 11 -1.84 12.96 -4.67
N VAL A 12 -0.51 13.07 -4.77
CA VAL A 12 0.43 12.00 -4.41
C VAL A 12 0.46 11.76 -2.90
N VAL A 13 0.52 12.83 -2.10
CA VAL A 13 0.53 12.72 -0.63
C VAL A 13 -0.79 12.12 -0.13
N GLY A 14 -1.92 12.57 -0.67
CA GLY A 14 -3.23 11.99 -0.34
C GLY A 14 -3.30 10.51 -0.67
N ALA A 15 -2.82 10.10 -1.86
CA ALA A 15 -2.73 8.70 -2.23
C ALA A 15 -1.84 7.89 -1.28
N ALA A 16 -0.70 8.45 -0.86
CA ALA A 16 0.21 7.81 0.07
C ALA A 16 -0.40 7.60 1.46
N VAL A 17 -1.17 8.56 1.96
CA VAL A 17 -1.87 8.43 3.25
C VAL A 17 -2.93 7.33 3.18
N VAL A 18 -3.80 7.38 2.16
CA VAL A 18 -4.89 6.39 2.02
C VAL A 18 -4.34 4.98 1.87
N VAL A 19 -3.37 4.79 0.96
CA VAL A 19 -2.77 3.47 0.71
C VAL A 19 -1.87 3.06 1.86
N GLY A 20 -1.19 3.98 2.52
CA GLY A 20 -0.38 3.70 3.71
C GLY A 20 -1.20 3.11 4.86
N VAL A 21 -2.36 3.72 5.16
CA VAL A 21 -3.26 3.22 6.20
C VAL A 21 -3.89 1.89 5.79
N ALA A 22 -4.45 1.80 4.58
CA ALA A 22 -5.05 0.57 4.08
C ALA A 22 -4.03 -0.57 4.02
N GLY A 23 -2.81 -0.27 3.56
CA GLY A 23 -1.71 -1.22 3.46
C GLY A 23 -1.20 -1.70 4.81
N ALA A 24 -1.21 -0.86 5.84
CA ALA A 24 -0.89 -1.30 7.20
C ALA A 24 -1.91 -2.31 7.74
N ILE A 25 -3.22 -2.06 7.51
CA ILE A 25 -4.30 -2.97 7.93
C ILE A 25 -4.19 -4.30 7.18
N VAL A 26 -4.10 -4.24 5.85
CA VAL A 26 -4.00 -5.45 5.00
C VAL A 26 -2.70 -6.20 5.30
N GLY A 27 -1.59 -5.50 5.49
CA GLY A 27 -0.30 -6.09 5.80
C GLY A 27 -0.30 -6.85 7.12
N GLU A 28 -0.92 -6.29 8.17
CA GLU A 28 -1.03 -7.01 9.45
C GLU A 28 -1.97 -8.21 9.35
N ALA A 29 -3.06 -8.11 8.58
CA ALA A 29 -3.92 -9.26 8.30
C ALA A 29 -3.17 -10.38 7.56
N LEU A 30 -2.35 -10.02 6.56
CA LEU A 30 -1.51 -10.98 5.83
C LEU A 30 -0.50 -11.65 6.77
N ARG A 31 0.16 -10.90 7.65
CA ARG A 31 1.09 -11.46 8.65
C ARG A 31 0.40 -12.39 9.63
N PHE A 32 -0.81 -12.04 10.06
CA PHE A 32 -1.60 -12.90 10.94
C PHE A 32 -1.96 -14.22 10.26
N ILE A 33 -2.38 -14.17 9.00
CA ILE A 33 -2.67 -15.38 8.20
C ILE A 33 -1.39 -16.19 8.00
N SER A 34 -0.28 -15.54 7.64
CA SER A 34 1.00 -16.20 7.35
C SER A 34 1.50 -17.02 8.56
N ARG A 35 1.33 -16.51 9.78
CA ARG A 35 1.63 -17.25 11.03
C ARG A 35 0.73 -18.44 11.30
N ARG A 36 -0.45 -18.51 10.68
CA ARG A 36 -1.44 -19.59 10.85
C ARG A 36 -1.36 -20.65 9.75
N VAL A 37 -0.65 -20.38 8.66
CA VAL A 37 -0.44 -21.37 7.60
C VAL A 37 0.57 -22.40 8.08
N THR A 38 0.07 -23.56 8.51
CA THR A 38 0.88 -24.71 8.95
C THR A 38 1.24 -25.66 7.81
N ASN A 39 0.69 -25.45 6.61
CA ASN A 39 0.99 -26.29 5.46
C ASN A 39 2.42 -26.02 4.95
N PRO A 40 3.34 -27.00 5.02
CA PRO A 40 4.76 -26.79 4.69
C PRO A 40 4.98 -26.37 3.22
N LYS A 41 4.08 -26.71 2.31
CA LYS A 41 4.17 -26.29 0.89
C LYS A 41 3.86 -24.81 0.68
N ILE A 42 3.03 -24.23 1.55
CA ILE A 42 2.59 -22.83 1.48
C ILE A 42 3.40 -21.97 2.47
N ALA A 43 3.94 -22.57 3.53
CA ALA A 43 4.74 -21.89 4.55
C ALA A 43 6.03 -21.25 4.00
N TRP A 44 6.59 -21.75 2.89
CA TRP A 44 7.67 -21.04 2.18
C TRP A 44 7.16 -19.73 1.57
N LEU A 45 5.99 -19.74 0.91
CA LEU A 45 5.38 -18.57 0.29
C LEU A 45 4.77 -17.58 1.30
N CYS A 46 4.22 -18.10 2.39
CA CYS A 46 3.54 -17.37 3.45
C CYS A 46 4.29 -17.51 4.78
N GLY A 47 5.63 -17.51 4.76
CA GLY A 47 6.45 -17.62 5.96
C GLY A 47 6.14 -16.55 7.02
N ASN A 48 6.86 -16.55 8.13
CA ASN A 48 6.66 -15.53 9.18
C ASN A 48 7.12 -14.16 8.67
N LEU A 49 6.24 -13.49 7.93
CA LEU A 49 6.47 -12.20 7.28
C LEU A 49 6.96 -11.19 8.32
N SER A 50 8.10 -10.58 8.03
CA SER A 50 8.59 -9.45 8.80
C SER A 50 7.59 -8.28 8.74
N LEU A 51 7.75 -7.31 9.64
CA LEU A 51 6.96 -6.07 9.61
C LEU A 51 7.07 -5.37 8.25
N GLY A 52 8.27 -5.32 7.67
CA GLY A 52 8.51 -4.67 6.39
C GLY A 52 7.89 -5.42 5.20
N GLU A 53 8.02 -6.74 5.15
CA GLU A 53 7.45 -7.55 4.07
C GLU A 53 5.92 -7.54 4.11
N GLY A 54 5.33 -7.68 5.30
CA GLY A 54 3.89 -7.59 5.48
C GLY A 54 3.35 -6.22 5.07
N PHE A 55 4.01 -5.14 5.46
CA PHE A 55 3.63 -3.80 5.05
C PHE A 55 3.78 -3.60 3.53
N GLY A 56 4.89 -4.03 2.93
CA GLY A 56 5.11 -3.94 1.49
C GLY A 56 4.04 -4.67 0.67
N LEU A 57 3.74 -5.93 1.02
CA LEU A 57 2.67 -6.70 0.39
C LEU A 57 1.30 -6.07 0.64
N GLY A 58 1.07 -5.56 1.85
CA GLY A 58 -0.13 -4.84 2.22
C GLY A 58 -0.36 -3.61 1.34
N LEU A 59 0.68 -2.81 1.07
CA LEU A 59 0.60 -1.65 0.19
C LEU A 59 0.25 -2.04 -1.25
N VAL A 60 0.87 -3.10 -1.77
CA VAL A 60 0.56 -3.61 -3.12
C VAL A 60 -0.92 -3.99 -3.18
N VAL A 61 -1.41 -4.84 -2.28
CA VAL A 61 -2.81 -5.27 -2.28
C VAL A 61 -3.75 -4.08 -2.07
N ALA A 62 -3.43 -3.18 -1.14
CA ALA A 62 -4.22 -1.98 -0.88
C ALA A 62 -4.32 -1.06 -2.10
N SER A 63 -3.26 -0.94 -2.92
CA SER A 63 -3.31 -0.13 -4.15
C SER A 63 -4.39 -0.63 -5.13
N PHE A 64 -4.58 -1.94 -5.26
CA PHE A 64 -5.65 -2.52 -6.09
C PHE A 64 -7.03 -2.31 -5.47
N ILE A 65 -7.16 -2.55 -4.16
CA ILE A 65 -8.44 -2.39 -3.45
C ILE A 65 -8.92 -0.95 -3.49
N VAL A 66 -8.05 0.01 -3.15
CA VAL A 66 -8.37 1.44 -3.11
C VAL A 66 -8.65 1.97 -4.52
N ALA A 67 -7.88 1.53 -5.54
CA ALA A 67 -8.17 1.88 -6.92
C ALA A 67 -9.53 1.35 -7.38
N GLY A 68 -9.88 0.11 -7.01
CA GLY A 68 -11.16 -0.50 -7.34
C GLY A 68 -12.32 0.21 -6.68
N ALA A 69 -12.19 0.54 -5.39
CA ALA A 69 -13.18 1.31 -4.67
C ALA A 69 -13.35 2.72 -5.25
N TYR A 70 -12.25 3.37 -5.64
CA TYR A 70 -12.26 4.69 -6.26
C TYR A 70 -12.95 4.67 -7.64
N ALA A 71 -12.62 3.68 -8.48
CA ALA A 71 -13.27 3.52 -9.79
C ALA A 71 -14.77 3.20 -9.64
N ALA A 72 -15.14 2.30 -8.71
CA ALA A 72 -16.53 1.96 -8.43
C ALA A 72 -17.34 3.16 -7.92
N ALA A 73 -16.75 4.03 -7.09
CA ALA A 73 -17.41 5.23 -6.59
C ALA A 73 -17.48 6.36 -7.63
N GLY A 74 -16.51 6.43 -8.54
CA GLY A 74 -16.43 7.46 -9.58
C GLY A 74 -17.29 7.20 -10.82
N GLY A 75 -17.84 5.98 -10.97
CA GLY A 75 -18.64 5.57 -12.12
C GLY A 75 -17.83 5.38 -13.40
N ASP A 76 -18.52 5.31 -14.54
CA ASP A 76 -17.93 4.95 -15.85
C ASP A 76 -16.87 5.92 -16.39
N GLY A 77 -16.68 7.09 -15.75
CA GLY A 77 -15.68 8.09 -16.14
C GLY A 77 -14.28 7.87 -15.58
N VAL A 78 -14.08 6.88 -14.69
CA VAL A 78 -12.79 6.67 -14.03
C VAL A 78 -12.05 5.46 -14.61
N ASP A 79 -10.91 5.71 -15.24
CA ASP A 79 -9.99 4.66 -15.66
C ASP A 79 -9.33 3.99 -14.44
N TYR A 80 -9.61 2.71 -14.26
CA TYR A 80 -9.05 1.90 -13.17
C TYR A 80 -7.52 1.81 -13.24
N GLY A 81 -6.92 1.68 -14.42
CA GLY A 81 -5.46 1.61 -14.60
C GLY A 81 -4.79 2.90 -14.14
N TYR A 82 -5.38 4.05 -14.47
CA TYR A 82 -4.91 5.35 -13.99
C TYR A 82 -5.07 5.48 -12.46
N ALA A 83 -6.22 5.08 -11.91
CA ALA A 83 -6.45 5.06 -10.47
C ALA A 83 -5.48 4.13 -9.73
N TRP A 84 -5.20 2.95 -10.28
CA TRP A 84 -4.23 2.04 -9.72
C TRP A 84 -2.83 2.64 -9.71
N PHE A 85 -2.40 3.23 -10.84
CA PHE A 85 -1.08 3.85 -10.94
C PHE A 85 -0.90 4.99 -9.92
N ARG A 86 -1.94 5.80 -9.72
CA ARG A 86 -1.99 6.81 -8.64
C ARG A 86 -1.64 6.22 -7.28
N TYR A 87 -2.37 5.18 -6.90
CA TYR A 87 -2.28 4.58 -5.58
C TYR A 87 -1.01 3.73 -5.44
N ALA A 88 -0.45 3.20 -6.53
CA ALA A 88 0.86 2.55 -6.55
C ALA A 88 1.99 3.55 -6.25
N ILE A 89 1.97 4.74 -6.86
CA ILE A 89 2.94 5.82 -6.54
C ILE A 89 2.80 6.24 -5.08
N GLY A 90 1.56 6.45 -4.61
CA GLY A 90 1.30 6.75 -3.20
C GLY A 90 1.83 5.66 -2.27
N GLY A 91 1.62 4.39 -2.62
CA GLY A 91 2.14 3.24 -1.88
C GLY A 91 3.67 3.23 -1.83
N ALA A 92 4.36 3.51 -2.93
CA ALA A 92 5.82 3.62 -2.95
C ALA A 92 6.33 4.73 -2.02
N LEU A 93 5.66 5.88 -1.99
CA LEU A 93 5.99 6.97 -1.06
C LEU A 93 5.76 6.56 0.40
N ALA A 94 4.64 5.89 0.70
CA ALA A 94 4.34 5.38 2.04
C ALA A 94 5.38 4.33 2.49
N PHE A 95 5.85 3.46 1.59
CA PHE A 95 6.91 2.50 1.86
C PHE A 95 8.25 3.18 2.17
N ALA A 96 8.62 4.19 1.38
CA ALA A 96 9.83 4.97 1.63
C ALA A 96 9.78 5.69 2.98
N ALA A 97 8.64 6.30 3.32
CA ALA A 97 8.44 6.94 4.62
C ALA A 97 8.56 5.93 5.78
N TYR A 98 7.96 4.74 5.63
CA TYR A 98 8.12 3.65 6.59
C TYR A 98 9.59 3.26 6.78
N GLY A 99 10.35 3.10 5.69
CA GLY A 99 11.78 2.77 5.75
C GLY A 99 12.62 3.81 6.51
N ILE A 100 12.32 5.09 6.33
CA ILE A 100 12.99 6.20 7.05
C ILE A 100 12.66 6.16 8.56
N VAL A 101 11.41 5.89 8.92
CA VAL A 101 11.00 5.84 10.33
C VAL A 101 11.52 4.57 11.01
N ALA A 102 11.48 3.43 10.32
CA ALA A 102 11.96 2.16 10.83
C ALA A 102 13.48 2.17 11.05
N SER A 103 14.26 2.77 10.14
CA SER A 103 15.72 2.86 10.29
C SER A 103 16.14 3.71 11.50
N ARG A 104 15.35 4.71 11.88
CA ARG A 104 15.59 5.54 13.07
C ARG A 104 15.35 4.83 14.41
N ARG A 105 14.60 3.73 14.44
CA ARG A 105 14.37 2.95 15.67
C ARG A 105 15.48 1.94 15.96
N SER A 106 16.37 1.72 15.01
CA SER A 106 17.46 0.74 15.08
C SER A 106 18.82 1.35 15.48
N ALA A 107 18.89 2.67 15.60
CA ALA A 107 20.09 3.45 15.97
C ALA A 107 19.94 4.01 17.38
#